data_AF-A0A851G6T6-F1
#
_entry.id   AF-A0A851G6T6-F1
#
_cell.length_a   1.000
_cell.length_b   1.000
_cell.length_c   1.000
_cell.angle_alpha   90.00
_cell.angle_beta   90.00
_cell.angle_gamma   90.00
#
_symmetry.space_group_name_H-M   'P 1'
#
loop_
_entity.id
_entity.type
_entity.pdbx_description
1 polymer ?
#
loop_
_entity_poly.entity_id
_entity_poly.type
_entity_poly.pdbx_seq_one_letter_code
_entity_poly.pdbx_strand_id
1 'polypeptide(L)'
;MDEKVYFRLSYETMTGDTEDFVNGCLERANRADCNDADAEIARARCAIELWYCLALAGRAPDDIIDRDQLRLTEMILRAPTAEQRSWQP
;
A
#
# COMPACT_ATOMS: atom_id res chain seq x y z
N MET A 1 -12.83 32.86 9.43
CA MET A 1 -13.26 31.61 8.78
C MET A 1 -11.99 30.87 8.45
N ASP A 2 -11.81 29.65 8.95
CA ASP A 2 -10.75 28.77 8.43
C ASP A 2 -11.04 28.52 6.95
N GLU A 3 -10.07 28.87 6.12
CA GLU A 3 -10.14 28.65 4.68
C GLU A 3 -10.14 27.13 4.47
N LYS A 4 -11.25 26.58 3.95
CA LYS A 4 -11.34 25.15 3.68
C LYS A 4 -10.32 24.80 2.61
N VAL A 5 -9.30 24.03 3.00
CA VAL A 5 -8.31 23.50 2.07
C VAL A 5 -8.94 22.36 1.28
N TYR A 6 -8.99 22.51 -0.03
CA TYR A 6 -9.41 21.46 -0.95
C TYR A 6 -8.18 20.97 -1.71
N PHE A 7 -7.95 19.66 -1.73
CA PHE A 7 -7.00 19.05 -2.66
C PHE A 7 -7.76 18.09 -3.59
N ARG A 8 -7.26 17.96 -4.81
CA ARG A 8 -7.78 17.04 -5.82
C ARG A 8 -6.69 16.02 -6.07
N LEU A 9 -7.03 14.75 -5.93
CA LEU A 9 -6.15 13.64 -6.23
C LEU A 9 -6.82 12.81 -7.31
N SER A 10 -6.11 12.53 -8.40
CA SER A 10 -6.61 11.64 -9.43
C SER A 10 -6.57 10.19 -8.93
N TYR A 11 -7.50 9.35 -9.40
CA TYR A 11 -7.48 7.92 -9.04
C TYR A 11 -6.15 7.27 -9.44
N GLU A 12 -5.66 7.56 -10.65
CA GLU A 12 -4.39 7.03 -11.16
C GLU A 12 -3.20 7.44 -10.29
N THR A 13 -3.09 8.72 -9.93
CA THR A 13 -2.03 9.22 -9.05
C THR A 13 -2.12 8.59 -7.67
N MET A 14 -3.32 8.53 -7.08
CA MET A 14 -3.54 7.90 -5.79
C MET A 14 -3.11 6.43 -5.78
N THR A 15 -3.47 5.68 -6.82
CA THR A 15 -3.12 4.27 -6.96
C THR A 15 -1.61 4.09 -7.16
N GLY A 16 -0.98 4.92 -8.00
CA GLY A 16 0.47 4.91 -8.22
C GLY A 16 1.25 5.24 -6.95
N ASP A 17 0.88 6.31 -6.25
CA ASP A 17 1.52 6.71 -4.98
C ASP A 17 1.38 5.61 -3.91
N THR A 18 0.23 4.92 -3.88
CA THR A 18 0.00 3.79 -2.97
C THR A 18 0.90 2.62 -3.31
N GLU A 19 1.05 2.30 -4.59
CA GLU A 19 1.93 1.23 -5.07
C GLU A 19 3.40 1.51 -4.74
N ASP A 20 3.88 2.72 -4.99
CA ASP A 20 5.24 3.14 -4.65
C ASP A 20 5.48 3.07 -3.14
N PHE A 21 4.49 3.49 -2.34
CA PHE A 21 4.57 3.40 -0.88
C PHE A 21 4.64 1.93 -0.41
N VAL A 22 3.80 1.06 -0.96
CA VAL A 22 3.81 -0.39 -0.66
C VAL A 22 5.16 -0.99 -1.02
N ASN A 23 5.67 -0.73 -2.22
CA ASN A 23 6.99 -1.19 -2.65
C ASN A 23 8.09 -0.74 -1.68
N GLY A 24 8.09 0.54 -1.29
CA GLY A 24 9.05 1.05 -0.31
C GLY A 24 8.96 0.36 1.06
N CYS A 25 7.75 -0.02 1.51
CA CYS A 25 7.57 -0.82 2.73
C CYS A 25 8.16 -2.22 2.57
N LEU A 26 7.89 -2.90 1.44
CA LEU A 26 8.41 -4.24 1.16
C LEU A 26 9.94 -4.24 1.06
N GLU A 27 10.52 -3.24 0.40
CA GLU A 27 11.97 -3.07 0.34
C GLU A 27 12.57 -2.92 1.72
N ARG A 28 12.02 -2.04 2.57
CA ARG A 28 12.49 -1.85 3.95
C ARG A 28 12.33 -3.12 4.78
N ALA A 29 11.22 -3.83 4.65
CA ALA A 29 10.97 -5.09 5.36
C ALA A 29 11.99 -6.19 5.01
N ASN A 30 12.61 -6.12 3.82
CA ASN A 30 13.59 -7.07 3.34
C ASN A 30 15.04 -6.66 3.62
N ARG A 31 15.30 -5.47 4.20
CA ARG A 31 16.67 -5.08 4.54
C ARG A 31 17.14 -5.81 5.80
N ALA A 32 18.43 -6.16 5.83
CA ALA A 32 19.05 -6.81 6.99
C ALA A 32 19.07 -5.93 8.25
N ASP A 33 19.03 -4.60 8.09
CA ASP A 33 18.97 -3.61 9.17
C ASP A 33 17.52 -3.20 9.51
N CYS A 34 16.51 -3.91 8.99
CA CYS A 34 15.12 -3.61 9.30
C CYS A 34 14.83 -3.83 10.78
N ASN A 35 14.44 -2.75 11.47
CA ASN A 35 14.10 -2.81 12.89
C ASN A 35 12.85 -3.68 13.17
N ASP A 36 11.84 -3.58 12.30
CA ASP A 36 10.57 -4.29 12.44
C ASP A 36 9.91 -4.49 11.07
N ALA A 37 10.15 -5.67 10.50
CA ALA A 37 9.62 -6.03 9.19
C ALA A 37 8.10 -6.21 9.21
N ASP A 38 7.52 -6.68 10.32
CA ASP A 38 6.07 -6.87 10.43
C ASP A 38 5.36 -5.51 10.51
N ALA A 39 5.96 -4.51 11.15
CA ALA A 39 5.45 -3.14 11.14
C ALA A 39 5.50 -2.50 9.74
N GLU A 40 6.51 -2.79 8.91
CA GLU A 40 6.52 -2.38 7.50
C GLU A 40 5.41 -3.07 6.69
N ILE A 41 5.19 -4.37 6.90
CA ILE A 41 4.07 -5.09 6.25
C ILE A 41 2.71 -4.55 6.71
N ALA A 42 2.54 -4.27 8.00
CA ALA A 42 1.32 -3.66 8.54
C ALA A 42 1.06 -2.27 7.93
N ARG A 43 2.11 -1.44 7.78
CA ARG A 43 2.00 -0.14 7.10
C ARG A 43 1.57 -0.26 5.65
N ALA A 44 2.12 -1.22 4.91
CA ALA A 44 1.70 -1.49 3.53
C ALA A 44 0.20 -1.86 3.47
N ARG A 45 -0.28 -2.72 4.37
CA ARG A 45 -1.71 -3.10 4.45
C ARG A 45 -2.59 -1.89 4.74
N CYS A 46 -2.24 -1.07 5.73
CA CYS A 46 -2.99 0.14 6.07
C CYS A 46 -3.04 1.15 4.91
N ALA A 47 -1.97 1.26 4.11
CA ALA A 47 -1.98 2.11 2.92
C ALA A 47 -3.00 1.64 1.87
N ILE A 48 -3.10 0.32 1.64
CA ILE A 48 -4.09 -0.26 0.73
C ILE A 48 -5.52 -0.04 1.26
N GLU A 49 -5.75 -0.21 2.57
CA GLU A 49 -7.06 0.05 3.18
C GLU A 49 -7.46 1.54 3.03
N LEU A 50 -6.52 2.46 3.26
CA LEU A 50 -6.76 3.89 3.07
C LEU A 50 -7.08 4.20 1.61
N TRP A 51 -6.30 3.66 0.67
CA TRP A 51 -6.57 3.78 -0.76
C TRP A 51 -7.97 3.30 -1.12
N TYR A 52 -8.41 2.16 -0.57
CA TYR A 52 -9.75 1.61 -0.82
C TYR A 52 -10.85 2.56 -0.31
N CYS A 53 -10.70 3.09 0.91
CA CYS A 53 -11.63 4.09 1.44
C CYS A 53 -11.70 5.35 0.56
N LEU A 54 -10.57 5.83 0.06
CA LEU A 54 -10.51 6.99 -0.81
C LEU A 54 -11.13 6.72 -2.19
N ALA A 55 -10.91 5.52 -2.75
CA ALA A 55 -11.52 5.09 -4.00
C ALA A 55 -13.04 5.06 -3.92
N LEU A 56 -13.59 4.52 -2.82
CA LEU A 56 -15.03 4.51 -2.54
C LEU A 56 -15.59 5.93 -2.38
N ALA A 57 -14.90 6.79 -1.61
CA ALA A 57 -15.30 8.18 -1.42
C ALA A 57 -15.27 8.97 -2.75
N GLY A 58 -14.30 8.67 -3.61
CA GLY A 58 -14.17 9.20 -4.96
C GLY A 58 -15.13 8.59 -5.99
N ARG A 59 -15.91 7.57 -5.60
CA ARG A 59 -16.85 6.84 -6.46
C ARG A 59 -16.18 6.25 -7.71
N ALA A 60 -14.99 5.68 -7.56
CA ALA A 60 -14.38 4.91 -8.64
C ALA A 60 -15.27 3.70 -8.98
N PRO A 61 -15.27 3.22 -10.25
CA PRO A 61 -16.05 2.05 -10.65
C PRO A 61 -15.62 0.78 -9.91
N ASP A 62 -16.60 -0.02 -9.46
CA ASP A 62 -16.35 -1.22 -8.64
C ASP A 62 -15.40 -2.22 -9.33
N ASP A 63 -15.54 -2.41 -10.64
CA ASP A 63 -14.68 -3.32 -11.43
C ASP A 63 -13.21 -2.89 -11.45
N ILE A 64 -12.97 -1.57 -11.41
CA ILE A 64 -11.62 -1.00 -11.34
C ILE A 64 -11.07 -1.13 -9.92
N ILE A 65 -11.89 -0.83 -8.91
CA ILE A 65 -11.51 -0.97 -7.49
C ILE A 65 -11.12 -2.42 -7.17
N ASP A 66 -11.95 -3.39 -7.55
CA ASP A 66 -11.71 -4.81 -7.26
C ASP A 66 -10.42 -5.31 -7.90
N ARG A 67 -10.18 -4.95 -9.16
CA ARG A 67 -8.96 -5.30 -9.89
C ARG A 67 -7.71 -4.73 -9.21
N ASP A 68 -7.74 -3.44 -8.88
CA ASP A 68 -6.58 -2.76 -8.33
C ASP A 68 -6.35 -3.14 -6.85
N GLN A 69 -7.41 -3.43 -6.09
CA GLN A 69 -7.33 -3.96 -4.73
C GLN A 69 -6.66 -5.34 -4.72
N LEU A 70 -7.07 -6.24 -5.63
CA LEU A 70 -6.44 -7.54 -5.78
C LEU A 70 -4.95 -7.37 -6.11
N ARG A 71 -4.63 -6.55 -7.11
CA ARG A 71 -3.25 -6.27 -7.53
C ARG A 71 -2.37 -5.77 -6.38
N LEU A 72 -2.83 -4.78 -5.62
CA LEU A 72 -2.10 -4.22 -4.48
C LEU A 72 -1.94 -5.24 -3.35
N THR A 73 -2.98 -6.03 -3.07
CA THR A 73 -2.93 -7.08 -2.03
C THR A 73 -1.96 -8.19 -2.40
N GLU A 74 -1.92 -8.59 -3.69
CA GLU A 74 -0.99 -9.59 -4.19
C GLU A 74 0.48 -9.17 -4.02
N MET A 75 0.81 -7.88 -4.08
CA MET A 75 2.17 -7.40 -3.82
C MET A 75 2.64 -7.80 -2.42
N ILE A 76 1.77 -7.68 -1.41
CA ILE A 76 2.09 -8.06 -0.03
C ILE A 76 2.12 -9.58 0.12
N LEU A 77 1.20 -10.31 -0.50
CA LEU A 77 1.15 -11.78 -0.41
C LEU A 77 2.36 -12.47 -1.06
N ARG A 78 2.94 -11.87 -2.09
CA ARG A 78 4.14 -12.38 -2.76
C ARG A 78 5.43 -12.00 -2.04
N ALA A 79 5.39 -11.11 -1.06
CA ALA A 79 6.56 -10.74 -0.28
C ALA A 79 7.02 -11.92 0.59
N PRO A 80 8.33 -12.19 0.70
CA PRO A 80 8.84 -13.26 1.56
C PRO A 80 8.39 -13.04 3.00
N THR A 81 8.02 -14.09 3.74
CA THR A 81 7.68 -13.98 5.16
C THR A 81 8.92 -13.74 6.02
N ALA A 82 8.75 -13.24 7.25
CA ALA A 82 9.87 -13.03 8.19
C ALA A 82 10.70 -14.31 8.41
N GLU A 83 10.04 -15.47 8.47
CA GLU A 83 10.72 -16.77 8.51
C GLU A 83 11.51 -17.03 7.23
N GLN A 84 10.93 -16.83 6.04
CA GLN A 84 11.66 -17.02 4.78
C GLN A 84 12.85 -16.08 4.61
N ARG A 85 12.79 -14.87 5.19
CA ARG A 85 13.89 -13.90 5.19
C ARG A 85 15.06 -14.33 6.07
N SER A 86 14.81 -14.99 7.21
CA SER A 86 15.88 -15.42 8.13
C SER A 86 16.72 -16.58 7.59
N TRP A 87 16.25 -17.28 6.55
CA TRP A 87 16.96 -18.34 5.85
C TRP A 87 17.72 -17.87 4.60
N GLN A 88 17.66 -16.58 4.24
CA GLN A 88 18.41 -16.03 3.12
C GLN A 88 19.88 -15.79 3.53
N PRO A 89 20.87 -16.34 2.80
CA PRO A 89 22.29 -16.28 3.15
C PRO A 89 22.90 -14.88 3.01
#